data_AF-A0A139HDI2-F1
#
_entry.id   AF-A0A139HDI2-F1
#
_cell.length_a   1.000
_cell.length_b   1.000
_cell.length_c   1.000
_cell.angle_alpha   90.00
_cell.angle_beta   90.00
_cell.angle_gamma   90.00
#
_symmetry.space_group_name_H-M   'P 1'
#
loop_
_entity.id
_entity.type
_entity.pdbx_description
1 polymer ?
#
loop_
_entity_poly.entity_id
_entity_poly.type
_entity_poly.pdbx_seq_one_letter_code
_entity_poly.pdbx_strand_id
1 'polypeptide(L)'
;MRPPLRIAILECDEPIGRTKEKYGSYGNLFQELLSNGASKFAEEEEQEEQKAPAPPPKLEISNFDIVNHPDVYPDLQNFDALLLTGSRYNSFDDDGWILKLVGSRIG
;
A
#
# COMPACT_ATOMS: atom_id res chain seq x y z
N MET A 1 0.90 -6.15 -23.86
CA MET A 1 1.13 -5.27 -22.69
C MET A 1 0.88 -6.10 -21.44
N ARG A 2 1.71 -5.97 -20.40
CA ARG A 2 1.47 -6.64 -19.11
C ARG A 2 0.27 -5.95 -18.42
N PRO A 3 -0.65 -6.69 -17.77
CA PRO A 3 -1.74 -6.07 -17.01
C PRO A 3 -1.18 -5.22 -15.86
N PRO A 4 -1.90 -4.18 -15.42
CA PRO A 4 -1.51 -3.40 -14.25
C PRO A 4 -1.46 -4.26 -12.99
N LEU A 5 -0.52 -3.98 -12.09
CA LEU A 5 -0.48 -4.57 -10.76
C LEU A 5 -1.41 -3.79 -9.84
N ARG A 6 -2.44 -4.43 -9.31
CA ARG A 6 -3.46 -3.84 -8.44
C ARG A 6 -3.00 -3.99 -6.99
N ILE A 7 -2.72 -2.89 -6.32
CA ILE A 7 -2.15 -2.90 -4.97
C ILE A 7 -3.12 -2.18 -4.03
N ALA A 8 -3.50 -2.83 -2.93
CA ALA A 8 -4.21 -2.19 -1.84
C ALA A 8 -3.22 -1.82 -0.73
N ILE A 9 -3.25 -0.56 -0.29
CA ILE A 9 -2.50 -0.06 0.86
C ILE A 9 -3.47 0.08 2.04
N LEU A 10 -3.23 -0.67 3.11
CA LEU A 10 -3.94 -0.53 4.38
C LEU A 10 -3.12 0.41 5.27
N GLU A 11 -3.67 1.61 5.52
CA GLU A 11 -3.08 2.56 6.45
C GLU A 11 -3.46 2.18 7.87
N CYS A 12 -2.52 1.57 8.58
CA CYS A 12 -2.64 1.08 9.95
C CYS A 12 -2.23 2.12 11.01
N ASP A 13 -1.96 3.37 10.60
CA ASP A 13 -1.67 4.52 11.44
C ASP A 13 -1.81 5.82 10.63
N GLU A 14 -1.54 6.96 11.25
CA GLU A 14 -1.51 8.27 10.59
C GLU A 14 -0.08 8.87 10.61
N PRO A 15 0.41 9.45 9.50
CA PRO A 15 1.71 10.10 9.50
C PRO A 15 1.73 11.31 10.45
N ILE A 16 2.92 11.63 10.98
CA ILE A 16 3.12 12.77 11.88
C ILE A 16 4.20 13.73 11.38
N GLY A 17 4.15 14.98 11.87
CA GLY A 17 5.14 16.02 11.58
C GLY A 17 5.37 16.22 10.08
N ARG A 18 6.64 16.26 9.67
CA ARG A 18 7.06 16.51 8.28
C ARG A 18 6.51 15.50 7.28
N THR A 19 6.28 14.25 7.69
CA THR A 19 5.71 13.23 6.80
C THR A 19 4.27 13.56 6.46
N LYS A 20 3.47 13.99 7.45
CA LYS A 20 2.09 14.44 7.22
C LYS A 20 2.05 15.72 6.38
N GLU A 21 2.93 16.67 6.67
CA GLU A 21 3.03 17.91 5.89
C GLU A 21 3.39 17.64 4.42
N LYS A 22 4.29 16.69 4.15
CA LYS A 22 4.75 16.38 2.79
C LYS A 22 3.77 15.51 2.02
N TYR A 23 3.24 14.45 2.62
CA TYR A 23 2.48 13.41 1.90
C TYR A 23 1.00 13.35 2.26
N GLY A 24 0.58 13.94 3.39
CA GLY A 24 -0.80 13.87 3.88
C GLY A 24 -1.15 12.52 4.54
N SER A 25 -1.00 11.42 3.82
CA SER A 25 -1.31 10.05 4.28
C SER A 25 -0.15 9.09 4.01
N TYR A 26 -0.17 7.91 4.65
CA TYR A 26 0.82 6.86 4.34
C TYR A 26 0.59 6.29 2.94
N GLY A 27 -0.66 6.20 2.49
CA GLY A 27 -1.01 5.76 1.15
C GLY A 27 -0.36 6.61 0.06
N ASN A 28 -0.38 7.94 0.21
CA ASN A 28 0.31 8.85 -0.72
C ASN A 28 1.83 8.65 -0.69
N LEU A 29 2.43 8.48 0.50
CA LEU A 29 3.87 8.19 0.65
C LEU A 29 4.25 6.91 -0.10
N PHE A 30 3.54 5.81 0.15
CA PHE A 30 3.85 4.52 -0.47
C PHE A 30 3.51 4.50 -1.96
N GLN A 31 2.50 5.22 -2.41
CA GLN A 31 2.22 5.41 -3.83
C GLN A 31 3.40 6.09 -4.55
N GLU A 32 3.99 7.13 -3.97
CA GLU A 32 5.19 7.79 -4.52
C GLU A 32 6.39 6.84 -4.52
N LEU A 33 6.64 6.12 -3.42
CA LEU A 33 7.74 5.15 -3.33
C LEU A 33 7.61 4.01 -4.35
N LEU A 34 6.42 3.42 -4.50
CA LEU A 34 6.15 2.34 -5.44
C LEU A 34 6.28 2.82 -6.89
N SER A 35 5.78 4.03 -7.19
CA SER A 35 5.91 4.62 -8.53
C SER A 35 7.37 4.88 -8.90
N ASN A 36 8.15 5.41 -7.95
CA ASN A 36 9.59 5.63 -8.14
C ASN A 36 10.36 4.31 -8.29
N GLY A 37 10.00 3.29 -7.51
CA GLY A 37 10.57 1.95 -7.62
C GLY A 37 10.29 1.29 -8.97
N ALA A 38 9.06 1.41 -9.48
CA ALA A 38 8.66 0.90 -10.79
C ALA A 38 9.47 1.54 -11.93
N SER A 39 9.70 2.86 -11.87
CA SER A 39 10.54 3.56 -12.86
C SER A 39 11.99 3.08 -12.80
N LYS A 40 12.60 3.03 -11.61
CA LYS A 40 13.98 2.57 -11.45
C LYS A 40 14.19 1.12 -11.87
N PHE A 41 13.24 0.25 -11.55
CA PHE A 41 13.27 -1.15 -11.96
C PHE A 41 13.33 -1.29 -13.49
N ALA A 42 12.58 -0.47 -14.23
CA ALA A 42 12.64 -0.48 -15.69
C ALA A 42 13.97 0.07 -16.23
N GLU A 43 14.55 1.08 -15.60
CA GLU A 43 15.87 1.61 -15.96
C GLU A 43 17.00 0.58 -15.75
N GLU A 44 16.93 -0.21 -14.67
CA GLU A 44 17.91 -1.26 -14.35
C GLU A 44 17.81 -2.44 -15.33
N GLU A 45 16.59 -2.90 -15.64
CA GLU A 45 16.36 -3.98 -16.62
C GLU A 45 16.87 -3.63 -18.03
N GLU A 46 16.77 -2.35 -18.44
CA GLU A 46 17.32 -1.89 -19.71
C GLU A 46 18.86 -2.02 -19.76
N GLN A 47 19.54 -1.76 -18.64
CA GLN A 47 21.00 -1.78 -18.56
C GLN A 47 21.58 -3.19 -18.50
N GLU A 48 20.91 -4.14 -17.84
CA GLU A 48 21.41 -5.50 -17.66
C GLU A 48 21.28 -6.37 -18.92
N GLU A 49 20.22 -6.20 -19.72
CA GLU A 49 19.89 -7.16 -20.78
C GLU A 49 20.27 -6.74 -22.20
N GLN A 50 20.82 -5.52 -22.44
CA GLN A 50 20.99 -4.95 -23.80
C GLN A 50 19.72 -5.08 -24.66
N LYS A 51 18.54 -5.15 -24.03
CA LYS A 51 17.24 -5.21 -24.70
C LYS A 51 16.69 -3.80 -24.87
N ALA A 52 15.75 -3.65 -25.80
CA ALA A 52 15.02 -2.40 -25.95
C ALA A 52 14.32 -2.01 -24.63
N PRO A 53 14.28 -0.72 -24.26
CA PRO A 53 13.67 -0.24 -23.02
C PRO A 53 12.26 -0.80 -22.85
N ALA A 54 12.04 -1.53 -21.76
CA ALA A 54 10.71 -1.93 -21.35
C ALA A 54 10.05 -0.77 -20.58
N PRO A 55 8.76 -0.47 -20.81
CA PRO A 55 8.07 0.51 -20.00
C PRO A 55 7.97 0.02 -18.54
N PRO A 56 7.95 0.94 -17.56
CA PRO A 56 7.75 0.58 -16.16
C PRO A 56 6.43 -0.16 -15.96
N PRO A 57 6.37 -1.07 -14.96
CA PRO A 57 5.13 -1.77 -14.64
C PRO A 57 4.06 -0.75 -14.28
N LYS A 58 2.87 -0.88 -14.89
CA LYS A 58 1.72 -0.05 -14.56
C LYS A 58 1.20 -0.47 -13.18
N LEU A 59 1.06 0.49 -12.26
CA LEU A 59 0.52 0.26 -10.92
C LEU A 59 -0.87 0.89 -10.80
N GLU A 60 -1.81 0.16 -10.21
CA GLU A 60 -3.13 0.65 -9.81
C GLU A 60 -3.24 0.54 -8.29
N ILE A 61 -3.11 1.68 -7.61
CA ILE A 61 -2.97 1.73 -6.16
C ILE A 61 -4.25 2.29 -5.54
N SER A 62 -4.77 1.62 -4.51
CA SER A 62 -5.93 2.04 -3.74
C SER A 62 -5.60 2.08 -2.25
N ASN A 63 -5.97 3.16 -1.56
CA ASN A 63 -5.64 3.39 -0.16
C ASN A 63 -6.88 3.16 0.72
N PHE A 64 -6.67 2.49 1.85
CA PHE A 64 -7.70 2.13 2.82
C PHE A 64 -7.25 2.60 4.20
N ASP A 65 -7.79 3.72 4.67
CA ASP A 65 -7.58 4.23 6.02
C ASP A 65 -8.47 3.46 7.01
N ILE A 66 -7.96 2.31 7.44
CA ILE A 66 -8.70 1.40 8.34
C ILE A 66 -8.69 1.89 9.80
N VAL A 67 -7.82 2.84 10.15
CA VAL A 67 -7.79 3.43 11.49
C VAL A 67 -8.97 4.38 11.66
N ASN A 68 -9.19 5.28 10.70
CA ASN A 68 -10.31 6.23 10.75
C ASN A 68 -11.60 5.66 10.16
N HIS A 69 -11.51 4.66 9.29
CA HIS A 69 -12.65 3.97 8.68
C HIS A 69 -12.53 2.45 8.87
N PRO A 70 -12.70 1.95 10.11
CA PRO A 70 -12.53 0.53 10.46
C PRO A 70 -13.51 -0.40 9.73
N ASP A 71 -14.53 0.16 9.07
CA ASP A 71 -15.44 -0.63 8.26
C ASP A 71 -15.05 -0.80 6.79
N VAL A 72 -14.06 -0.07 6.32
CA VAL A 72 -13.69 0.01 4.90
C VAL A 72 -12.44 -0.81 4.65
N TYR A 73 -12.63 -2.08 4.29
CA TYR A 73 -11.56 -3.00 3.90
C TYR A 73 -11.58 -3.28 2.39
N PRO A 74 -10.44 -3.56 1.76
CA PRO A 74 -10.41 -4.01 0.38
C PRO A 74 -11.06 -5.38 0.24
N ASP A 75 -11.80 -5.58 -0.84
CA ASP A 75 -12.12 -6.92 -1.32
C ASP A 75 -10.85 -7.53 -1.94
N LEU A 76 -10.32 -8.56 -1.29
CA LEU A 76 -9.04 -9.17 -1.63
C LEU A 76 -9.00 -9.73 -3.06
N GLN A 77 -10.14 -10.08 -3.66
CA GLN A 77 -10.19 -10.59 -5.03
C GLN A 77 -9.87 -9.50 -6.08
N ASN A 78 -9.98 -8.23 -5.70
CA ASN A 78 -9.73 -7.10 -6.59
C ASN A 78 -8.27 -6.67 -6.64
N PHE A 79 -7.39 -7.27 -5.83
CA PHE A 79 -5.99 -6.87 -5.71
C PHE A 79 -5.03 -8.04 -5.90
N ASP A 80 -3.84 -7.74 -6.42
CA ASP A 80 -2.75 -8.70 -6.61
C ASP A 80 -1.78 -8.67 -5.42
N ALA A 81 -1.75 -7.56 -4.67
CA ALA A 81 -0.92 -7.38 -3.49
C ALA A 81 -1.59 -6.50 -2.43
N LEU A 82 -1.21 -6.75 -1.17
CA LEU A 82 -1.56 -5.93 -0.01
C LEU A 82 -0.28 -5.37 0.62
N LEU A 83 -0.28 -4.08 0.91
CA LEU A 83 0.74 -3.42 1.70
C LEU A 83 0.09 -2.94 3.00
N LEU A 84 0.57 -3.43 4.14
CA LEU A 84 0.15 -2.97 5.46
C LEU A 84 1.21 -2.00 5.98
N THR A 85 0.82 -0.78 6.34
CA THR A 85 1.77 0.17 6.94
C THR A 85 2.13 -0.27 8.36
N GLY A 86 3.20 0.33 8.90
CA GLY A 86 3.46 0.25 10.33
C GLY A 86 2.29 0.79 11.16
N SER A 87 2.13 0.27 12.37
CA SER A 87 1.08 0.62 13.32
C SER A 87 1.70 0.92 14.69
N ARG A 88 1.28 2.00 15.34
CA ARG A 88 1.53 2.22 16.78
C ARG A 88 0.65 1.37 17.69
N TYR A 89 -0.47 0.86 17.17
CA TYR A 89 -1.40 -0.03 17.86
C TYR A 89 -0.83 -1.45 17.93
N ASN A 90 -1.24 -2.22 18.93
CA ASN A 90 -0.70 -3.55 19.20
C ASN A 90 -1.82 -4.60 19.34
N SER A 91 -1.44 -5.88 19.31
CA SER A 91 -2.38 -7.00 19.34
C SER A 91 -2.95 -7.35 20.72
N PHE A 92 -2.59 -6.59 21.76
CA PHE A 92 -3.08 -6.80 23.13
C PHE A 92 -4.25 -5.86 23.49
N ASP A 93 -4.40 -4.77 22.76
CA ASP A 93 -5.51 -3.85 22.88
C ASP A 93 -6.66 -4.23 21.93
N ASP A 94 -7.89 -3.86 22.30
CA ASP A 94 -9.11 -4.18 21.55
C ASP A 94 -9.43 -3.12 20.48
N ASP A 95 -8.45 -2.80 19.62
CA ASP A 95 -8.67 -1.90 18.49
C ASP A 95 -9.58 -2.56 17.46
N GLY A 96 -10.74 -1.93 17.20
CA GLY A 96 -11.79 -2.53 16.36
C GLY A 96 -11.33 -2.92 14.95
N TRP A 97 -10.42 -2.15 14.36
CA TRP A 97 -9.84 -2.51 13.06
C TRP A 97 -8.92 -3.74 13.15
N ILE A 98 -8.13 -3.90 14.21
CA ILE A 98 -7.26 -5.07 14.42
C ILE A 98 -8.11 -6.33 14.57
N LEU A 99 -9.14 -6.28 15.42
CA LEU A 99 -10.05 -7.41 15.66
C LEU A 99 -10.72 -7.87 14.35
N LYS A 100 -11.13 -6.90 13.52
CA LYS A 100 -11.70 -7.19 12.19
C LYS A 100 -10.66 -7.78 11.24
N LEU A 101 -9.44 -7.23 11.22
CA LEU A 101 -8.34 -7.71 10.38
C LEU A 101 -7.97 -9.18 10.68
N VAL A 102 -7.91 -9.57 11.96
CA VAL A 102 -7.57 -10.95 12.36
C VAL A 102 -8.76 -11.92 12.36
N GLY A 103 -9.96 -11.44 12.02
CA GLY A 103 -11.17 -12.26 12.00
C GLY A 103 -11.66 -12.68 13.39
N SER A 104 -11.27 -11.94 14.44
CA SER A 104 -11.78 -12.15 15.79
C SER A 104 -13.27 -11.79 15.79
N ARG A 105 -14.09 -12.82 15.99
CA ARG A 105 -15.54 -12.70 16.11
C ARG A 105 -15.85 -11.75 17.28
N ILE A 106 -16.33 -10.55 16.98
CA ILE A 106 -17.00 -9.69 17.96
C ILE A 106 -18.21 -10.49 18.45
N GLY A 107 -18.09 -11.06 19.65
CA GLY A 107 -19.09 -11.87 20.31
C GLY A 107 -20.21 -11.04 20.92
#